data_AF-A0A6J5TGZ8-F1
#
_entry.id   AF-A0A6J5TGZ8-F1
#
_cell.length_a   1.000
_cell.length_b   1.000
_cell.length_c   1.000
_cell.angle_alpha   90.00
_cell.angle_beta   90.00
_cell.angle_gamma   90.00
#
_symmetry.space_group_name_H-M   'P 1'
#
loop_
_entity.id
_entity.type
_entity.pdbx_description
1 polymer ?
#
loop_
_entity_poly.entity_id
_entity_poly.type
_entity_poly.pdbx_seq_one_letter_code
_entity_poly.pdbx_strand_id
1 'polypeptide(L)'
;MNTLSFLLLLLLSLSICSSMDDFRVTLFNDLAKNTNLNVQCQAAGVDPSHSILFLHDFTWNVNPSTVLSCDMSWGNVNGHFDIFDAKRDSTRCSRNFCAWRVKQDGLYLFIEAHKRLELQFTWPH
;
A
#
# COMPACT_ATOMS: atom_id res chain seq x y z
N MET A 1 -14.85 -0.20 47.67
CA MET A 1 -14.84 -0.06 46.20
C MET A 1 -16.22 -0.44 45.70
N ASN A 2 -16.95 0.53 45.13
CA ASN A 2 -18.38 0.39 44.83
C ASN A 2 -18.59 -0.43 43.55
N THR A 3 -19.64 -1.25 43.48
CA THR A 3 -19.99 -2.05 42.29
C THR A 3 -20.23 -1.16 41.05
N LEU A 4 -20.70 0.07 41.28
CA LEU A 4 -20.81 1.12 40.26
C LEU A 4 -19.46 1.55 39.67
N SER A 5 -18.38 1.56 40.46
CA SER A 5 -17.02 1.86 39.94
C SER A 5 -16.51 0.74 39.04
N PHE A 6 -16.80 -0.53 39.35
CA PHE A 6 -16.41 -1.66 38.52
C PHE A 6 -17.17 -1.67 37.18
N LEU A 7 -18.47 -1.36 37.20
CA LEU A 7 -19.26 -1.25 35.97
C LEU A 7 -18.77 -0.11 35.06
N LEU A 8 -18.40 1.04 35.65
CA LEU A 8 -17.88 2.19 34.91
C LEU A 8 -16.51 1.88 34.27
N LEU A 9 -15.63 1.18 34.99
CA LEU A 9 -14.33 0.73 34.48
C LEU A 9 -14.48 -0.33 33.37
N LEU A 10 -15.47 -1.22 33.48
CA LEU A 10 -15.76 -2.22 32.45
C LEU A 10 -16.27 -1.55 31.15
N LEU A 11 -17.18 -0.56 31.26
CA LEU A 11 -17.71 0.19 30.11
C LEU A 11 -16.63 1.04 29.42
N LEU A 12 -15.68 1.60 30.17
CA LEU A 12 -14.51 2.31 29.63
C LEU A 12 -13.56 1.37 28.86
N SER A 13 -13.45 0.09 29.27
CA SER A 13 -12.60 -0.89 28.59
C SER A 13 -13.15 -1.40 27.25
N LEU A 14 -14.48 -1.34 27.04
CA LEU A 14 -15.16 -1.73 25.80
C LEU A 14 -15.02 -0.70 24.66
N SER A 15 -14.48 0.50 24.94
CA SER A 15 -14.45 1.63 23.99
C SER A 15 -13.13 1.83 23.25
N ILE A 16 -12.17 0.89 23.33
CA ILE A 16 -10.92 0.97 22.55
C ILE A 16 -10.95 -0.06 21.42
N CYS A 17 -11.97 0.01 20.55
CA CYS A 17 -11.82 -0.46 19.18
C CYS A 17 -11.34 0.75 18.39
N SER A 18 -10.05 1.07 18.48
CA SER A 18 -9.45 2.05 17.58
C SER A 18 -9.44 1.42 16.19
N SER A 19 -10.41 1.78 15.35
CA SER A 19 -10.31 1.53 13.92
C SER A 19 -9.06 2.24 13.44
N MET A 20 -7.97 1.50 13.26
CA MET A 20 -6.79 2.05 12.61
C MET A 20 -7.22 2.44 11.20
N ASP A 21 -6.97 3.69 10.81
CA ASP A 21 -7.34 4.18 9.47
C ASP A 21 -6.66 3.35 8.38
N ASP A 22 -7.39 3.11 7.29
CA ASP A 22 -6.87 2.39 6.13
C ASP A 22 -5.68 3.11 5.50
N PHE A 23 -4.79 2.33 4.88
CA PHE A 23 -3.72 2.84 4.06
C PHE A 23 -4.17 3.01 2.62
N ARG A 24 -3.79 4.13 2.02
CA ARG A 24 -3.96 4.42 0.60
C ARG A 24 -2.67 4.09 -0.13
N VAL A 25 -2.67 3.02 -0.90
CA VAL A 25 -1.51 2.58 -1.69
C VAL A 25 -1.75 2.95 -3.14
N THR A 26 -0.93 3.84 -3.68
CA THR A 26 -1.09 4.36 -5.06
C THR A 26 0.08 3.92 -5.92
N LEU A 27 -0.19 3.32 -7.08
CA LEU A 27 0.81 3.07 -8.12
C LEU A 27 0.61 4.06 -9.27
N PHE A 28 1.65 4.85 -9.55
CA PHE A 28 1.72 5.71 -10.73
C PHE A 28 2.61 5.06 -11.80
N ASN A 29 2.09 4.89 -13.01
CA ASN A 29 2.84 4.30 -14.13
C ASN A 29 3.69 5.36 -14.86
N ASP A 30 5.00 5.29 -14.68
CA ASP A 30 6.03 6.13 -15.30
C ASP A 30 7.03 5.29 -16.13
N LEU A 31 6.54 4.27 -16.82
CA LEU A 31 7.35 3.35 -17.64
C LEU A 31 7.85 4.03 -18.92
N ALA A 32 6.97 4.15 -19.91
CA ALA A 32 7.23 4.79 -21.19
C ALA A 32 5.90 5.09 -21.88
N LYS A 33 5.93 6.01 -22.85
CA LYS A 33 4.75 6.36 -23.65
C LYS A 33 4.11 5.10 -24.24
N ASN A 34 2.78 5.02 -24.14
CA ASN A 34 1.96 3.88 -24.62
C ASN A 34 2.29 2.53 -23.97
N THR A 35 2.94 2.52 -22.80
CA THR A 35 3.20 1.28 -22.05
C THR A 35 2.23 1.20 -20.88
N ASN A 36 1.34 0.20 -20.92
CA ASN A 36 0.45 -0.08 -19.80
C ASN A 36 1.15 -0.97 -18.79
N LEU A 37 0.91 -0.69 -17.51
CA LEU A 37 1.29 -1.56 -16.42
C LEU A 37 0.09 -2.42 -16.05
N ASN A 38 0.19 -3.74 -16.23
CA ASN A 38 -0.82 -4.67 -15.77
C ASN A 38 -0.46 -5.11 -14.35
N VAL A 39 -1.39 -4.97 -13.42
CA VAL A 39 -1.19 -5.23 -11.99
C VAL A 39 -2.26 -6.20 -11.53
N GLN A 40 -1.84 -7.28 -10.87
CA GLN A 40 -2.72 -8.24 -10.21
C GLN A 40 -2.36 -8.33 -8.73
N CYS A 41 -3.18 -7.74 -7.85
CA CYS A 41 -2.91 -7.67 -6.42
C CYS A 41 -3.76 -8.63 -5.61
N GLN A 42 -3.24 -9.06 -4.46
CA GLN A 42 -3.90 -9.95 -3.52
C GLN A 42 -3.84 -9.34 -2.12
N ALA A 43 -5.01 -9.09 -1.57
CA ALA A 43 -5.24 -8.65 -0.20
C ALA A 43 -6.71 -8.88 0.16
N ALA A 44 -7.04 -9.01 1.44
CA ALA A 44 -8.43 -9.16 1.87
C ALA A 44 -9.25 -7.93 1.47
N GLY A 45 -10.32 -8.13 0.68
CA GLY A 45 -11.25 -7.06 0.26
C GLY A 45 -10.76 -6.15 -0.86
N VAL A 46 -9.68 -6.52 -1.57
CA VAL A 46 -9.09 -5.73 -2.65
C VAL A 46 -9.49 -6.27 -4.03
N ASP A 47 -9.82 -5.36 -4.95
CA ASP A 47 -10.00 -5.70 -6.36
C ASP A 47 -8.69 -6.20 -6.97
N PRO A 48 -8.69 -7.39 -7.59
CA PRO A 48 -7.45 -8.11 -7.81
C PRO A 48 -6.71 -7.72 -9.08
N SER A 49 -7.29 -6.97 -10.04
CA SER A 49 -6.65 -6.77 -11.35
C SER A 49 -6.97 -5.42 -11.98
N HIS A 50 -5.94 -4.70 -12.41
CA HIS A 50 -6.03 -3.39 -13.05
C HIS A 50 -4.99 -3.24 -14.17
N SER A 51 -5.32 -2.46 -15.20
CA SER A 51 -4.36 -2.01 -16.22
C SER A 51 -4.23 -0.49 -16.11
N ILE A 52 -3.04 -0.02 -15.73
CA ILE A 52 -2.75 1.40 -15.48
C ILE A 52 -2.07 1.98 -16.72
N LEU A 53 -2.69 2.97 -17.34
CA LEU A 53 -2.16 3.66 -18.52
C LEU A 53 -0.91 4.48 -18.17
N PHE A 54 -0.09 4.78 -19.18
CA PHE A 54 1.07 5.66 -19.00
C PHE A 54 0.65 7.03 -18.44
N LEU A 55 1.33 7.51 -17.40
CA LEU A 55 1.02 8.75 -16.65
C LEU A 55 -0.35 8.75 -15.95
N HIS A 56 -0.92 7.58 -15.68
CA HIS A 56 -2.07 7.41 -14.80
C HIS A 56 -1.66 6.67 -13.53
N ASP A 57 -2.49 6.79 -12.50
CA ASP A 57 -2.38 6.07 -11.25
C ASP A 57 -3.62 5.23 -10.94
N PHE A 58 -3.41 4.27 -10.05
CA PHE A 58 -4.49 3.54 -9.40
C PHE A 58 -4.22 3.46 -7.90
N THR A 59 -5.29 3.55 -7.09
CA THR A 59 -5.18 3.57 -5.63
C THR A 59 -6.06 2.48 -5.01
N TRP A 60 -5.45 1.69 -4.12
CA TRP A 60 -6.16 0.77 -3.23
C TRP A 60 -6.29 1.37 -1.83
N ASN A 61 -7.40 1.07 -1.16
CA ASN A 61 -7.52 1.21 0.29
C ASN A 61 -7.27 -0.17 0.90
N VAL A 62 -6.29 -0.27 1.80
CA VAL A 62 -5.90 -1.53 2.43
C VAL A 62 -5.91 -1.40 3.94
N ASN A 63 -6.39 -2.46 4.58
CA ASN A 63 -6.42 -2.52 6.04
C ASN A 63 -4.99 -2.46 6.62
N PRO A 64 -4.81 -1.84 7.79
CA PRO A 64 -3.52 -1.63 8.45
C PRO A 64 -2.89 -2.90 9.04
N SER A 65 -3.46 -4.08 8.80
CA SER A 65 -2.92 -5.38 9.20
C SER A 65 -2.57 -6.27 8.00
N THR A 66 -2.66 -5.75 6.78
CA THR A 66 -2.59 -6.52 5.54
C THR A 66 -1.24 -6.35 4.84
N VAL A 67 -0.86 -7.39 4.08
CA VAL A 67 0.18 -7.31 3.04
C VAL A 67 -0.54 -7.24 1.70
N LEU A 68 -0.19 -6.25 0.88
CA LEU A 68 -0.64 -6.13 -0.51
C LEU A 68 0.46 -6.65 -1.42
N SER A 69 0.31 -7.90 -1.86
CA SER A 69 1.23 -8.57 -2.78
C SER A 69 0.69 -8.46 -4.19
N CYS A 70 1.52 -8.06 -5.15
CA CYS A 70 1.07 -7.85 -6.53
C CYS A 70 2.02 -8.47 -7.56
N ASP A 71 1.45 -9.19 -8.51
CA ASP A 71 2.11 -9.55 -9.75
C ASP A 71 1.96 -8.40 -10.74
N MET A 72 3.06 -7.92 -11.30
CA MET A 72 3.07 -6.80 -12.23
C MET A 72 3.77 -7.18 -13.52
N SER A 73 3.28 -6.65 -14.63
CA SER A 73 3.89 -6.86 -15.93
C SER A 73 3.73 -5.69 -16.89
N TRP A 74 4.71 -5.53 -17.77
CA TRP A 74 4.71 -4.59 -18.88
C TRP A 74 5.62 -5.11 -20.00
N GLY A 75 5.13 -5.15 -21.23
CA GLY A 75 5.86 -5.78 -22.34
C GLY A 75 6.19 -7.25 -22.04
N ASN A 76 7.47 -7.58 -22.03
CA ASN A 76 8.01 -8.91 -21.66
C ASN A 76 8.56 -8.99 -20.23
N VAL A 77 8.46 -7.90 -19.46
CA VAL A 77 8.94 -7.83 -18.07
C VAL A 77 7.79 -8.19 -17.13
N ASN A 78 8.09 -9.02 -16.14
CA ASN A 78 7.15 -9.36 -15.06
C ASN A 78 7.88 -9.49 -13.73
N GLY A 79 7.17 -9.30 -12.62
CA GLY A 79 7.70 -9.47 -11.28
C GLY A 79 6.62 -9.51 -10.22
N HIS A 80 6.97 -10.05 -9.06
CA HIS A 80 6.11 -10.17 -7.89
C HIS A 80 6.64 -9.25 -6.77
N PHE A 81 5.77 -8.41 -6.21
CA PHE A 81 6.18 -7.39 -5.25
C PHE A 81 5.16 -7.22 -4.12
N ASP A 82 5.66 -7.22 -2.88
CA ASP A 82 4.90 -6.74 -1.73
C ASP A 82 4.97 -5.22 -1.67
N ILE A 83 4.05 -4.54 -2.35
CA ILE A 83 4.03 -3.07 -2.44
C ILE A 83 3.47 -2.40 -1.19
N PHE A 84 2.90 -3.18 -0.29
CA PHE A 84 2.57 -2.71 1.05
C PHE A 84 2.68 -3.84 2.06
N ASP A 85 3.42 -3.62 3.14
CA ASP A 85 3.39 -4.43 4.35
C ASP A 85 3.24 -3.48 5.52
N ALA A 86 2.13 -3.56 6.27
CA ALA A 86 1.86 -2.63 7.36
C ALA A 86 2.97 -2.61 8.45
N LYS A 87 3.65 -3.74 8.71
CA LYS A 87 4.76 -3.79 9.67
C LYS A 87 5.98 -3.04 9.14
N ARG A 88 6.23 -3.12 7.83
CA ARG A 88 7.36 -2.46 7.17
C ARG A 88 7.09 -0.99 6.90
N ASP A 89 5.89 -0.64 6.44
CA ASP A 89 5.61 0.62 5.74
C ASP A 89 4.81 1.65 6.53
N SER A 90 4.18 1.26 7.66
CA SER A 90 3.36 2.15 8.49
C SER A 90 4.08 3.43 8.93
N THR A 91 5.41 3.39 9.08
CA THR A 91 6.25 4.54 9.45
C THR A 91 6.96 5.21 8.27
N ARG A 92 6.92 4.60 7.08
CA ARG A 92 7.63 5.03 5.87
C ARG A 92 6.74 5.90 4.98
N CYS A 93 5.45 5.56 4.96
CA CYS A 93 4.43 6.26 4.20
C CYS A 93 3.97 7.55 4.89
N SER A 94 3.54 8.53 4.11
CA SER A 94 3.13 9.84 4.62
C SER A 94 1.66 9.82 5.02
N ARG A 95 1.33 9.91 6.31
CA ARG A 95 -0.08 9.99 6.78
C ARG A 95 -0.99 8.89 6.16
N ASN A 96 -0.54 7.64 6.25
CA ASN A 96 -1.19 6.46 5.66
C ASN A 96 -1.29 6.47 4.13
N PHE A 97 -0.57 7.36 3.44
CA PHE A 97 -0.48 7.41 1.98
C PHE A 97 0.88 6.90 1.49
N CYS A 98 0.87 5.78 0.79
CA CYS A 98 2.02 5.15 0.18
C CYS A 98 2.03 5.40 -1.32
N ALA A 99 2.90 6.30 -1.78
CA ALA A 99 3.00 6.67 -3.19
C ALA A 99 4.14 5.91 -3.87
N TRP A 100 3.78 5.06 -4.83
CA TRP A 100 4.70 4.32 -5.65
C TRP A 100 4.77 4.90 -7.07
N ARG A 101 5.97 4.93 -7.63
CA ARG A 101 6.24 5.26 -9.03
C ARG A 101 6.93 4.10 -9.70
N VAL A 102 6.31 3.55 -10.74
CA VAL A 102 6.81 2.40 -11.49
C VAL A 102 7.57 2.90 -12.70
N LYS A 103 8.84 2.51 -12.82
CA LYS A 103 9.76 2.87 -13.90
C LYS A 103 10.36 1.63 -14.55
N GLN A 104 11.08 1.83 -15.65
CA GLN A 104 11.66 0.74 -16.45
C GLN A 104 12.70 -0.10 -15.68
N ASP A 105 13.36 0.49 -14.69
CA ASP A 105 14.36 -0.15 -13.83
C ASP A 105 13.75 -0.76 -12.54
N GLY A 106 12.59 -0.27 -12.11
CA GLY A 106 11.92 -0.83 -10.93
C GLY A 106 10.85 0.06 -10.31
N LEU A 107 10.53 -0.25 -9.06
CA LEU A 107 9.48 0.40 -8.27
C LEU A 107 10.10 1.31 -7.22
N TYR A 108 9.69 2.57 -7.23
CA TYR A 108 10.15 3.60 -6.31
C TYR A 108 9.05 3.96 -5.32
N LEU A 109 9.36 3.96 -4.02
CA LEU A 109 8.46 4.45 -2.97
C LEU A 109 8.87 5.87 -2.58
N PHE A 110 7.90 6.76 -2.39
CA PHE A 110 8.15 8.05 -1.77
C PHE A 110 8.32 7.88 -0.26
N ILE A 111 9.54 8.09 0.24
CA ILE A 111 9.87 7.98 1.65
C ILE A 111 9.68 9.35 2.30
N GLU A 112 8.66 9.47 3.14
CA GLU A 112 8.27 10.74 3.77
C GLU A 112 9.40 11.35 4.58
N ALA A 113 10.14 10.54 5.33
CA ALA A 113 11.27 10.98 6.16
C ALA A 113 12.39 11.62 5.34
N HIS A 114 12.59 11.18 4.09
CA HIS A 114 13.67 11.64 3.22
C HIS A 114 13.18 12.62 2.14
N LYS A 115 11.86 12.81 2.01
CA LYS A 115 11.22 13.69 1.03
C LYS A 115 11.63 13.38 -0.42
N ARG A 116 11.83 12.10 -0.76
CA ARG A 116 12.26 11.67 -2.10
C ARG A 116 11.75 10.28 -2.46
N LEU A 117 11.77 9.99 -3.75
CA LEU A 117 11.55 8.66 -4.30
C LEU A 117 12.82 7.82 -4.13
N GLU A 118 12.66 6.60 -3.62
CA GLU A 118 13.75 5.65 -3.43
C GLU A 118 13.40 4.30 -4.08
N LEU A 119 14.31 3.76 -4.89
CA LEU A 119 14.16 2.44 -5.51
C LEU A 119 14.07 1.37 -4.42
N GLN A 120 12.99 0.62 -4.39
CA GLN A 120 12.76 -0.45 -3.42
C GLN A 120 12.90 -1.84 -4.04
N PHE A 121 12.44 -1.96 -5.29
CA PHE A 121 12.46 -3.22 -6.02
C PHE A 121 12.94 -2.97 -7.44
N THR A 122 13.89 -3.78 -7.89
CA THR A 122 14.25 -3.87 -9.30
C THR A 122 13.37 -4.90 -10.00
N TRP A 123 13.11 -4.72 -11.29
CA TRP A 123 12.49 -5.78 -12.07
C TRP A 123 13.39 -7.04 -12.09
N PRO A 124 12.81 -8.24 -12.01
CA PRO A 124 13.53 -9.48 -12.27
C PRO A 124 14.12 -9.49 -13.69
N HIS A 125 15.31 -10.10 -13.83
CA HIS A 125 15.99 -10.31 -15.11
C HIS A 125 15.71 -11.70 -15.67
#